data_AF-A0A0F9SCW5-F1
#
_entry.id   AF-A0A0F9SCW5-F1
#
_cell.length_a   1.000
_cell.length_b   1.000
_cell.length_c   1.000
_cell.angle_alpha   90.00
_cell.angle_beta   90.00
_cell.angle_gamma   90.00
#
_symmetry.space_group_name_H-M   'P 1'
#
loop_
_entity.id
_entity.type
_entity.pdbx_description
1 polymer ?
#
loop_
_entity_poly.entity_id
_entity_poly.type
_entity_poly.pdbx_seq_one_letter_code
_entity_poly.pdbx_strand_id
1 'polypeptide(L)' 'MPTTVDEAIDVLRLRYGDQYDIRMVPSVRIGGAPHCCRCTIRVRHGEFSASTETSYFEALLDALKQTLEASQ' A
#
# COMPACT_ATOMS: atom_id res chain seq x y z
N MET A 1 -6.83 -2.10 12.94
CA MET A 1 -6.21 -2.12 11.60
C MET A 1 -7.16 -2.83 10.65
N PRO A 2 -7.27 -2.41 9.38
CA PRO A 2 -8.14 -3.04 8.40
C PRO A 2 -7.72 -4.51 8.16
N THR A 3 -8.72 -5.35 7.90
CA THR A 3 -8.62 -6.81 7.72
C THR A 3 -8.89 -7.25 6.28
N THR A 4 -9.45 -6.35 5.46
CA THR A 4 -9.68 -6.54 4.03
C THR A 4 -9.13 -5.38 3.20
N VAL A 5 -9.01 -5.59 1.89
CA VAL A 5 -8.61 -4.53 0.94
C VAL A 5 -9.64 -3.40 0.90
N ASP A 6 -10.93 -3.74 0.93
CA ASP A 6 -12.02 -2.75 0.90
C ASP A 6 -11.98 -1.84 2.14
N GLU A 7 -11.74 -2.41 3.33
CA GLU A 7 -11.57 -1.63 4.56
C GLU A 7 -10.35 -0.70 4.49
N ALA A 8 -9.25 -1.13 3.86
CA ALA A 8 -8.07 -0.29 3.66
C ALA A 8 -8.34 0.87 2.70
N ILE A 9 -9.12 0.64 1.64
CA ILE A 9 -9.56 1.66 0.69
C ILE A 9 -10.51 2.65 1.37
N ASP A 10 -11.46 2.17 2.18
CA ASP A 10 -12.39 3.02 2.93
C ASP A 10 -11.67 3.96 3.89
N VAL A 11 -10.60 3.50 4.54
CA VAL A 11 -9.75 4.37 5.40
C VAL A 11 -9.12 5.50 4.59
N LEU A 12 -8.57 5.21 3.41
CA LEU A 12 -7.97 6.22 2.53
C LEU A 12 -9.03 7.21 2.05
N ARG A 13 -10.20 6.70 1.65
CA ARG A 13 -11.33 7.52 1.20
C ARG A 13 -11.85 8.43 2.30
N LEU A 14 -11.99 7.92 3.53
CA LEU A 14 -12.43 8.71 4.68
C LEU A 14 -11.46 9.86 4.98
N ARG A 15 -10.14 9.61 4.87
CA ARG A 15 -9.12 10.59 5.27
C ARG A 15 -8.73 11.56 4.17
N TYR A 16 -8.66 11.10 2.93
CA TYR A 16 -8.14 11.87 1.80
C TYR A 16 -9.20 12.14 0.71
N GLY A 17 -10.44 11.67 0.87
CA GLY A 17 -11.47 11.75 -0.16
C GLY A 17 -11.04 10.97 -1.40
N ASP A 18 -11.21 11.55 -2.58
CA ASP A 18 -10.75 10.98 -3.86
C ASP A 18 -9.32 11.42 -4.24
N GLN A 19 -8.56 11.98 -3.29
CA GLN A 19 -7.21 12.54 -3.52
C GLN A 19 -6.10 11.54 -3.15
N TYR A 20 -6.27 10.28 -3.55
CA TYR A 20 -5.27 9.24 -3.37
C TYR A 20 -5.15 8.36 -4.63
N ASP A 21 -3.98 7.77 -4.82
CA ASP A 21 -3.71 6.77 -5.86
C ASP A 21 -3.01 5.57 -5.23
N ILE A 22 -3.45 4.36 -5.56
CA ILE A 22 -2.86 3.11 -5.08
C ILE A 22 -2.29 2.36 -6.27
N ARG A 23 -0.99 2.08 -6.22
CA ARG A 23 -0.31 1.28 -7.24
C ARG A 23 0.25 0.01 -6.62
N MET A 24 -0.24 -1.12 -7.08
CA MET A 24 0.29 -2.45 -6.73
C MET A 24 1.14 -2.98 -7.89
N VAL A 25 2.37 -3.38 -7.60
CA VAL A 25 3.32 -3.87 -8.61
C VAL A 25 3.83 -5.26 -8.20
N PRO A 26 3.59 -6.31 -9.02
CA PRO A 26 4.32 -7.56 -8.94
C PRO A 26 5.79 -7.35 -9.33
N SER A 27 6.72 -7.79 -8.49
CA SER A 27 8.12 -7.94 -8.87
C SER A 27 8.38 -9.41 -9.17
N VAL A 28 8.34 -9.75 -10.46
CA VAL A 28 8.73 -11.07 -10.96
C VAL A 28 10.21 -11.00 -11.34
N ARG A 29 11.10 -11.59 -10.55
CA ARG A 29 12.50 -11.78 -10.97
C ARG A 29 12.61 -13.06 -11.80
N ILE A 30 13.05 -12.92 -13.04
CA ILE A 30 13.41 -14.06 -13.90
C ILE A 30 14.66 -14.71 -13.27
N GLY A 31 14.52 -15.93 -12.73
CA GLY A 31 15.63 -16.66 -12.09
C GLY A 31 15.34 -17.33 -10.74
N GLY A 32 14.09 -17.34 -10.25
CA GLY A 32 13.68 -18.17 -9.11
C GLY A 32 13.84 -17.54 -7.72
N ALA A 33 14.16 -16.25 -7.62
CA ALA A 33 14.12 -15.49 -6.36
C ALA A 33 12.66 -15.20 -5.93
N PRO A 34 12.38 -15.03 -4.62
CA PRO A 34 11.02 -14.85 -4.12
C PRO A 34 10.33 -13.64 -4.78
N HIS A 35 9.05 -13.84 -5.10
CA HIS A 35 8.19 -12.81 -5.68
C HIS A 35 8.01 -11.68 -4.66
N CYS A 36 8.35 -10.46 -5.03
CA CYS A 36 8.17 -9.30 -4.16
C CYS A 36 6.91 -8.54 -4.59
N CYS A 37 5.99 -8.33 -3.66
CA CYS A 37 4.80 -7.52 -3.85
C CYS A 37 5.10 -6.11 -3.33
N ARG A 38 5.02 -5.09 -4.18
CA ARG A 38 5.12 -3.69 -3.75
C ARG A 38 3.76 -3.01 -3.83
N CYS A 39 3.40 -2.27 -2.78
CA CYS A 39 2.28 -1.35 -2.78
C CYS A 39 2.80 0.07 -2.55
N THR A 40 2.29 1.01 -3.35
CA THR A 40 2.60 2.43 -3.27
C THR A 40 1.29 3.19 -3.13
N ILE A 41 1.18 4.04 -2.11
CA ILE A 41 0.05 4.94 -1.88
C ILE A 41 0.55 6.36 -2.06
N ARG A 42 -0.08 7.10 -2.97
CA ARG A 42 0.18 8.52 -3.21
C ARG A 42 -0.96 9.33 -2.66
N VAL A 43 -0.62 10.35 -1.88
CA VAL A 43 -1.55 11.36 -1.37
C VAL A 43 -0.94 12.75 -1.61
N ARG A 44 -1.70 13.82 -1.35
CA ARG A 44 -1.20 15.20 -1.51
C ARG A 44 0.11 15.51 -0.80
N HIS A 45 0.40 14.81 0.29
CA HIS A 45 1.54 15.08 1.18
C HIS A 45 2.76 14.20 0.86
N GLY A 46 2.66 13.27 -0.09
CA GLY A 46 3.77 12.40 -0.45
C GLY A 46 3.38 11.05 -1.04
N GLU A 47 4.40 10.24 -1.31
CA GLU A 47 4.30 8.87 -1.77
C GLU A 47 4.88 7.93 -0.70
N PHE A 48 4.13 6.92 -0.31
CA PHE A 48 4.50 5.95 0.72
C PHE A 48 4.46 4.56 0.11
N SER A 49 5.56 3.81 0.27
CA SER A 49 5.70 2.51 -0.37
C SER A 49 6.16 1.47 0.64
N ALA A 50 5.54 0.29 0.55
CA ALA A 50 5.98 -0.89 1.27
C ALA A 50 6.06 -2.08 0.33
N SER A 51 6.93 -3.03 0.67
CA SER A 51 7.10 -4.26 -0.10
C SER A 51 7.28 -5.45 0.81
N THR A 52 6.72 -6.59 0.41
CA THR A 52 6.83 -7.86 1.12
C THR A 52 7.00 -9.02 0.15
N GLU A 53 7.53 -10.14 0.64
CA GLU A 53 7.71 -11.37 -0.13
C GLU A 53 6.50 -12.33 0.01
N THR A 54 5.58 -12.03 0.93
CA THR A 54 4.47 -12.92 1.31
C THR A 54 3.14 -12.58 0.64
N SER A 55 2.63 -11.35 0.78
CA SER A 55 1.27 -11.00 0.32
C SER A 55 1.11 -9.54 -0.11
N TYR A 56 0.37 -9.29 -1.18
CA TYR A 56 -0.02 -7.92 -1.58
C TYR A 56 -0.77 -7.18 -0.48
N PHE A 57 -1.57 -7.89 0.30
CA PHE A 57 -2.36 -7.28 1.36
C PHE A 57 -1.48 -6.75 2.49
N GLU A 58 -0.43 -7.48 2.87
CA GLU A 58 0.54 -6.99 3.85
C GLU A 58 1.29 -5.76 3.36
N ALA A 59 1.75 -5.74 2.10
CA ALA A 59 2.34 -4.54 1.52
C ALA A 59 1.37 -3.34 1.50
N LEU A 60 0.08 -3.57 1.27
CA LEU A 60 -0.94 -2.54 1.35
C LEU A 60 -1.10 -1.99 2.79
N LEU A 61 -1.18 -2.88 3.78
CA LEU A 61 -1.31 -2.48 5.19
C LEU A 61 -0.11 -1.67 5.67
N ASP A 62 1.10 -2.06 5.29
CA ASP A 62 2.31 -1.34 5.67
C ASP A 62 2.40 0.03 4.99
N ALA A 63 2.11 0.11 3.69
CA ALA A 63 2.06 1.39 2.98
C ALA A 63 0.98 2.31 3.57
N LEU A 64 -0.19 1.75 3.92
CA LEU A 64 -1.29 2.48 4.56
C LEU A 64 -0.85 3.02 5.92
N LYS A 65 -0.22 2.20 6.76
CA LYS A 65 0.30 2.62 8.06
C LYS A 65 1.26 3.80 7.93
N GLN A 66 2.26 3.70 7.05
CA GLN A 66 3.20 4.79 6.78
C GLN A 66 2.48 6.07 6.33
N THR A 67 1.48 5.94 5.45
CA THR A 67 0.69 7.08 4.96
C THR A 67 -0.07 7.79 6.09
N LEU A 68 -0.67 7.02 7.00
CA LEU A 68 -1.45 7.55 8.12
C LEU A 68 -0.58 8.19 9.19
N GLU A 69 0.60 7.61 9.46
CA GLU A 69 1.59 8.14 10.41
C GLU A 69 2.20 9.46 9.92
N ALA A 70 2.45 9.60 8.62
CA ALA A 70 2.97 10.84 8.04
C ALA A 70 1.97 12.01 8.00
N SER A 71 0.70 11.74 8.32
CA SER A 71 -0.38 12.73 8.37
C SER A 71 -0.72 13.19 9.80
N GLN A 72 0.03 12.74 10.81
CA GLN A 72 -0.06 13.21 12.20
C GLN A 72 0.95 14.33 12.45
#